data_AF-A0A1S2LH99-F1
#
_entry.id   AF-A0A1S2LH99-F1
#
_cell.length_a   1.000
_cell.length_b   1.000
_cell.length_c   1.000
_cell.angle_alpha   90.00
_cell.angle_beta   90.00
_cell.angle_gamma   90.00
#
_symmetry.space_group_name_H-M   'P 1'
#
loop_
_entity.id
_entity.type
_entity.pdbx_description
1 polymer ?
#
loop_
_entity_poly.entity_id
_entity_poly.type
_entity_poly.pdbx_seq_one_letter_code
_entity_poly.pdbx_strand_id
1 'polypeptide(L)'
;MWKKILGSLNKDFIKINNDRCLHTNNKNSLCSKCEDICPQPALKVDAKKLLYNINDCSGCKLCVHVCPTEAIQSEIEDLEKYEQQIYERETVYFACREQGSKDSDIVLPCVLSLTPEMLMISAIHNKKVFIVWNEKLCLSCHSNWTQNRCLEWIDDWNNYQMSDEKVEIIFTKNSKLSLKPKLPKTEMLFPKNKVAKRLLNDRSGGRDTLASNLNRWPLTKRRMYLLAYFKKINKEGEVPQSISEKVGLVNIRVTDNCQLCFKCTKVCPTGAVFHQLENESNSLMFNPSLCIDCDICEHSCIEIEKEPIEFEDIDTVSVLNKSN
;
A
#
# COMPACT_ATOMS: atom_id res chain seq x y z
N MET A 1 -9.32 23.29 -33.37
CA MET A 1 -8.02 23.58 -32.70
C MET A 1 -8.16 23.89 -31.20
N TRP A 2 -9.28 24.45 -30.73
CA TRP A 2 -9.43 24.89 -29.32
C TRP A 2 -9.80 23.77 -28.32
N LYS A 3 -10.34 22.62 -28.77
CA LYS A 3 -10.58 21.44 -27.90
C LYS A 3 -9.29 20.76 -27.38
N LYS A 4 -8.15 20.94 -28.04
CA LYS A 4 -6.84 20.42 -27.56
C LYS A 4 -6.23 21.30 -26.46
N ILE A 5 -6.62 22.57 -26.36
CA ILE A 5 -6.08 23.52 -25.38
C ILE A 5 -6.92 23.48 -24.09
N LEU A 6 -8.25 23.35 -24.17
CA LEU A 6 -9.11 23.20 -22.99
C LEU A 6 -8.99 21.82 -22.30
N GLY A 7 -8.56 20.78 -23.00
CA GLY A 7 -8.24 19.48 -22.40
C GLY A 7 -6.97 19.49 -21.54
N SER A 8 -6.18 20.57 -21.56
CA SER A 8 -4.91 20.70 -20.85
C SER A 8 -5.00 21.38 -19.47
N LEU A 9 -6.17 21.94 -19.12
CA LEU A 9 -6.38 22.66 -17.85
C LEU A 9 -6.92 21.78 -16.70
N ASN A 10 -7.00 20.46 -16.90
CA ASN A 10 -7.55 19.52 -15.91
C ASN A 10 -6.72 18.23 -15.79
N LYS A 11 -5.39 18.33 -15.92
CA LYS A 11 -4.50 17.25 -15.48
C LYS A 11 -4.29 17.41 -13.98
N ASP A 12 -4.99 16.60 -13.18
CA ASP A 12 -4.65 16.45 -11.76
C ASP A 12 -3.24 15.85 -11.68
N PHE A 13 -2.23 16.67 -11.43
CA PHE A 13 -0.85 16.21 -11.29
C PHE A 13 -0.58 15.64 -9.89
N ILE A 14 0.56 14.98 -9.72
CA ILE A 14 0.96 14.45 -8.40
C ILE A 14 1.65 15.54 -7.58
N LYS A 15 1.59 15.41 -6.25
CA LYS A 15 2.38 16.20 -5.29
C LYS A 15 3.38 15.27 -4.61
N ILE A 16 4.62 15.73 -4.41
CA ILE A 16 5.67 14.97 -3.74
C ILE A 16 5.94 15.62 -2.38
N ASN A 17 5.68 14.88 -1.31
CA ASN A 17 6.09 15.23 0.04
C ASN A 17 7.54 14.77 0.25
N ASN A 18 8.45 15.73 0.16
CA ASN A 18 9.88 15.49 0.31
C ASN A 18 10.27 14.98 1.70
N ASP A 19 9.50 15.29 2.75
CA ASP A 19 9.77 14.85 4.13
C ASP A 19 9.42 13.37 4.36
N ARG A 20 8.70 12.75 3.41
CA ARG A 20 8.35 11.33 3.42
C ARG A 20 9.05 10.52 2.32
N CYS A 21 9.78 11.18 1.42
CA CYS A 21 10.50 10.51 0.36
C CYS A 21 11.78 9.87 0.92
N LEU A 22 11.96 8.55 0.74
CA LEU A 22 13.13 7.83 1.26
C LEU A 22 14.44 8.38 0.71
N HIS A 23 14.50 8.76 -0.57
CA HIS A 23 15.70 9.37 -1.18
C HIS A 23 16.11 10.68 -0.52
N THR A 24 15.13 11.54 -0.30
CA THR A 24 15.38 12.87 0.29
C THR A 24 15.82 12.76 1.76
N ASN A 25 15.31 11.78 2.51
CA ASN A 25 15.55 11.67 3.95
C ASN A 25 16.62 10.64 4.33
N ASN A 26 17.03 9.77 3.41
CA ASN A 26 18.03 8.75 3.69
C ASN A 26 18.96 8.52 2.50
N LYS A 27 20.23 8.84 2.69
CA LYS A 27 21.27 8.71 1.65
C LYS A 27 21.59 7.27 1.25
N ASN A 28 21.12 6.28 2.01
CA ASN A 28 21.28 4.85 1.75
C ASN A 28 20.00 4.24 1.15
N SER A 29 18.96 5.02 0.89
CA SER A 29 17.75 4.54 0.22
C SER A 29 18.07 4.05 -1.19
N LEU A 30 17.63 2.84 -1.52
CA LEU A 30 17.66 2.27 -2.87
C LEU A 30 16.28 2.22 -3.55
N CYS A 31 15.25 2.80 -2.93
CA CYS A 31 13.87 2.69 -3.40
C CYS A 31 13.67 3.29 -4.80
N SER A 32 13.39 2.47 -5.81
CA SER A 32 13.12 2.89 -7.20
C SER A 32 11.65 2.72 -7.62
N LYS A 33 10.78 2.19 -6.73
CA LYS A 33 9.41 1.75 -7.06
C LYS A 33 8.61 2.72 -7.92
N CYS A 34 8.68 4.04 -7.66
CA CYS A 34 7.93 5.04 -8.43
C CYS A 34 8.52 5.36 -9.82
N GLU A 35 9.84 5.23 -9.98
CA GLU A 35 10.52 5.31 -11.27
C GLU A 35 10.25 4.04 -12.08
N ASP A 36 10.39 2.86 -11.47
CA ASP A 36 10.19 1.56 -12.12
C ASP A 36 8.77 1.38 -12.66
N ILE A 37 7.75 1.83 -11.91
CA ILE A 37 6.36 1.73 -12.34
C ILE A 37 5.98 2.84 -13.34
N CYS A 38 6.83 3.86 -13.53
CA CYS A 38 6.46 5.02 -14.32
C CYS A 38 6.40 4.64 -15.81
N PRO A 39 5.22 4.72 -16.44
CA PRO A 39 5.08 4.38 -17.85
C PRO A 39 5.71 5.42 -18.78
N GLN A 40 6.07 6.57 -18.22
CA GLN A 40 6.69 7.70 -18.90
C GLN A 40 7.95 8.04 -18.11
N PRO A 41 8.98 8.65 -18.72
CA PRO A 41 10.18 9.07 -18.00
C PRO A 41 9.95 10.32 -17.12
N ALA A 42 8.79 10.43 -16.47
CA ALA A 42 8.37 11.59 -15.70
C ALA A 42 8.93 11.61 -14.28
N LEU A 43 9.33 10.46 -13.73
CA LEU A 43 9.94 10.33 -12.42
C LEU A 43 11.31 9.70 -12.57
N LYS A 44 12.33 10.32 -11.96
CA LYS A 44 13.70 9.82 -12.01
C LYS A 44 14.40 10.08 -10.69
N VAL A 45 15.11 9.10 -10.17
CA VAL A 45 16.02 9.26 -9.04
C VAL A 45 17.35 9.79 -9.58
N ASP A 46 17.73 11.00 -9.15
CA ASP A 46 19.02 11.60 -9.48
C ASP A 46 19.68 12.18 -8.23
N ALA A 47 20.97 11.89 -8.04
CA ALA A 47 21.76 12.34 -6.91
C ALA A 47 21.04 12.25 -5.55
N LYS A 48 20.25 11.19 -5.33
CA LYS A 48 19.47 10.93 -4.11
C LYS A 48 18.31 11.90 -3.89
N LYS A 49 17.74 12.45 -4.95
CA LYS A 49 16.46 13.18 -4.97
C LYS A 49 15.54 12.59 -6.03
N LEU A 50 14.25 12.60 -5.76
CA LEU A 50 13.24 12.25 -6.74
C LEU A 50 12.92 13.48 -7.60
N LEU A 51 13.30 13.44 -8.87
CA LEU A 51 12.96 14.45 -9.87
C LEU A 51 11.61 14.11 -10.50
N TYR A 52 10.78 15.14 -10.68
CA TYR A 52 9.48 15.03 -11.33
C TYR A 52 9.36 16.01 -12.49
N ASN A 53 9.27 15.50 -13.72
CA ASN A 53 8.94 16.29 -14.89
C ASN A 53 7.45 16.21 -15.19
N ILE A 54 6.75 17.32 -14.94
CA ILE A 54 5.31 17.45 -15.17
C ILE A 54 4.93 17.30 -16.65
N ASN A 55 5.81 17.70 -17.58
CA ASN A 55 5.54 17.67 -19.02
C ASN A 55 5.52 16.24 -19.56
N ASP A 56 6.31 15.35 -18.97
CA ASP A 56 6.36 13.94 -19.34
C ASP A 56 5.25 13.13 -18.64
N CYS A 57 4.55 13.73 -17.66
CA CYS A 57 3.54 13.03 -16.88
C CYS A 57 2.25 12.80 -17.67
N SER A 58 1.90 11.52 -17.88
CA SER A 58 0.63 11.10 -18.49
C SER A 58 -0.57 11.26 -17.57
N GLY A 59 -0.36 11.42 -16.25
CA GLY A 59 -1.44 11.46 -15.26
C GLY A 59 -2.02 10.08 -14.91
N CYS A 60 -1.28 8.99 -15.14
CA CYS A 60 -1.71 7.61 -14.85
C CYS A 60 -1.83 7.27 -13.35
N LYS A 61 -1.11 8.01 -12.49
CA LYS A 61 -1.09 7.85 -11.03
C LYS A 61 -0.60 6.51 -10.47
N LEU A 62 0.02 5.65 -11.28
CA LEU A 62 0.61 4.38 -10.80
C LEU A 62 1.64 4.60 -9.67
N CYS A 63 2.43 5.68 -9.75
CA CYS A 63 3.41 6.03 -8.73
C CYS A 63 2.80 6.38 -7.36
N VAL A 64 1.56 6.89 -7.31
CA VAL A 64 0.83 7.14 -6.06
C VAL A 64 0.57 5.83 -5.35
N HIS A 65 0.14 4.81 -6.11
CA HIS A 65 -0.26 3.51 -5.62
C HIS A 65 0.91 2.58 -5.28
N VAL A 66 2.12 2.84 -5.77
CA VAL A 66 3.32 2.03 -5.46
C VAL A 66 4.18 2.62 -4.32
N CYS A 67 3.99 3.88 -3.96
CA CYS A 67 4.85 4.56 -2.99
C CYS A 67 4.64 3.98 -1.57
N PRO A 68 5.66 3.35 -0.94
CA PRO A 68 5.48 2.68 0.35
C PRO A 68 5.32 3.67 1.51
N THR A 69 5.79 4.91 1.33
CA THR A 69 5.72 5.98 2.34
C THR A 69 4.58 6.97 2.10
N GLU A 70 3.80 6.80 1.03
CA GLU A 70 2.79 7.77 0.58
C GLU A 70 3.36 9.19 0.37
N ALA A 71 4.65 9.28 0.00
CA ALA A 71 5.29 10.54 -0.35
C ALA A 71 4.71 11.13 -1.64
N ILE A 72 4.22 10.29 -2.56
CA ILE A 72 3.58 10.73 -3.80
C ILE A 72 2.07 10.72 -3.59
N GLN A 73 1.44 11.88 -3.72
CA GLN A 73 0.03 12.10 -3.41
C GLN A 73 -0.74 12.61 -4.62
N SER A 74 -2.04 12.33 -4.62
CA SER A 74 -3.00 12.80 -5.62
C SER A 74 -4.28 13.18 -4.92
N GLU A 75 -4.93 14.26 -5.37
CA GLU A 75 -6.20 14.68 -4.77
C GLU A 75 -7.33 13.71 -5.10
N ILE A 76 -7.27 13.02 -6.24
CA ILE A 76 -8.32 12.10 -6.70
C ILE A 76 -8.05 10.62 -6.36
N GLU A 77 -6.79 10.24 -6.21
CA GLU A 77 -6.40 8.85 -5.89
C GLU A 77 -6.02 8.79 -4.41
N ASP A 78 -6.99 8.43 -3.58
CA ASP A 78 -6.83 8.36 -2.13
C ASP A 78 -7.61 7.16 -1.58
N LEU A 79 -6.98 6.36 -0.71
CA LEU A 79 -7.59 5.14 -0.17
C LEU A 79 -8.87 5.40 0.62
N GLU A 80 -9.01 6.55 1.31
CA GLU A 80 -10.25 6.88 2.03
C GLU A 80 -11.40 7.17 1.05
N LYS A 81 -11.09 7.74 -0.12
CA LYS A 81 -12.08 7.94 -1.19
C LYS A 81 -12.49 6.61 -1.81
N TYR A 82 -11.58 5.65 -1.94
CA TYR A 82 -11.94 4.30 -2.38
C TYR A 82 -12.75 3.56 -1.33
N GLU A 83 -12.38 3.64 -0.05
CA GLU A 83 -13.16 3.07 1.04
C GLU A 83 -14.61 3.60 1.02
N GLN A 84 -14.80 4.90 0.86
CA GLN A 84 -16.14 5.48 0.79
C GLN A 84 -16.95 4.90 -0.39
N GLN A 85 -16.32 4.71 -1.55
CA GLN A 85 -16.97 4.13 -2.72
C GLN A 85 -17.28 2.64 -2.57
N ILE A 86 -16.39 1.89 -1.92
CA ILE A 86 -16.55 0.46 -1.57
C ILE A 86 -17.71 0.31 -0.59
N TYR A 87 -17.73 1.12 0.46
CA TYR A 87 -18.74 1.08 1.51
C TYR A 87 -20.16 1.32 0.97
N GLU A 88 -20.31 2.28 0.04
CA GLU A 88 -21.59 2.67 -0.58
C GLU A 88 -22.21 1.60 -1.50
N ARG A 89 -21.49 0.50 -1.80
CA ARG A 89 -21.92 -0.53 -2.75
C ARG A 89 -22.10 -1.87 -2.06
N GLU A 90 -23.13 -2.63 -2.41
CA GLU A 90 -23.30 -4.02 -1.95
C GLU A 90 -22.24 -4.94 -2.60
N THR A 91 -22.07 -4.78 -3.92
CA THR A 91 -21.07 -5.48 -4.74
C THR A 91 -20.12 -4.47 -5.37
N VAL A 92 -18.83 -4.76 -5.32
CA VAL A 92 -17.78 -3.89 -5.84
C VAL A 92 -17.29 -4.38 -7.19
N TYR A 93 -17.29 -3.48 -8.17
CA TYR A 93 -16.67 -3.69 -9.47
C TYR A 93 -15.52 -2.69 -9.61
N PHE A 94 -14.29 -3.18 -9.70
CA PHE A 94 -13.14 -2.38 -10.10
C PHE A 94 -12.99 -2.43 -11.62
N ALA A 95 -12.89 -1.28 -12.25
CA ALA A 95 -12.73 -1.18 -13.70
C ALA A 95 -11.82 -0.01 -14.05
N CYS A 96 -11.18 -0.03 -15.22
CA CYS A 96 -10.42 1.13 -15.71
C CYS A 96 -11.32 2.16 -16.39
N ARG A 97 -10.81 3.38 -16.61
CA ARG A 97 -11.53 4.48 -17.29
C ARG A 97 -12.10 4.11 -18.66
N GLU A 98 -11.48 3.17 -19.37
CA GLU A 98 -11.89 2.76 -20.72
C GLU A 98 -12.94 1.65 -20.72
N GLN A 99 -13.06 0.89 -19.63
CA GLN A 99 -13.91 -0.31 -19.57
C GLN A 99 -15.01 -0.22 -18.52
N GLY A 100 -14.93 0.76 -17.61
CA GLY A 100 -15.87 0.97 -16.52
C GLY A 100 -16.91 2.07 -16.77
N SER A 101 -17.98 2.03 -16.00
CA SER A 101 -19.01 3.07 -15.93
C SER A 101 -19.00 3.73 -14.55
N LYS A 102 -18.86 5.07 -14.50
CA LYS A 102 -18.81 5.84 -13.24
C LYS A 102 -20.07 5.67 -12.37
N ASP A 103 -21.20 5.33 -12.98
CA ASP A 103 -22.47 5.20 -12.27
C ASP A 103 -22.55 3.91 -11.44
N SER A 104 -21.83 2.86 -11.86
CA SER A 104 -21.89 1.53 -11.23
C SER A 104 -20.55 1.07 -10.65
N ASP A 105 -19.42 1.51 -11.20
CA ASP A 105 -18.09 1.00 -10.88
C ASP A 105 -17.29 1.91 -9.98
N ILE A 106 -16.27 1.31 -9.35
CA ILE A 106 -15.11 2.03 -8.86
C ILE A 106 -14.13 2.13 -10.02
N VAL A 107 -14.11 3.31 -10.65
CA VAL A 107 -13.32 3.56 -11.86
C VAL A 107 -11.91 4.01 -11.47
N LEU A 108 -10.94 3.15 -11.71
CA LEU A 108 -9.51 3.41 -11.57
C LEU A 108 -8.96 4.07 -12.83
N PRO A 109 -7.86 4.84 -12.75
CA PRO A 109 -7.13 5.29 -13.94
C PRO A 109 -6.84 4.12 -14.88
N CYS A 110 -6.24 3.06 -14.35
CA CYS A 110 -6.04 1.77 -15.00
C CYS A 110 -6.33 0.68 -13.98
N VAL A 111 -6.68 -0.50 -14.48
CA VAL A 111 -6.84 -1.68 -13.62
C VAL A 111 -5.55 -2.02 -12.87
N LEU A 112 -4.38 -1.66 -13.41
CA LEU A 112 -3.08 -1.82 -12.75
C LEU A 112 -2.85 -0.86 -11.58
N SER A 113 -3.70 0.14 -11.41
CA SER A 113 -3.74 0.97 -10.20
C SER A 113 -4.44 0.24 -9.04
N LEU A 114 -5.05 -0.93 -9.28
CA LEU A 114 -5.64 -1.75 -8.23
C LEU A 114 -4.52 -2.23 -7.30
N THR A 115 -4.69 -1.95 -6.02
CA THR A 115 -3.73 -2.37 -4.98
C THR A 115 -4.34 -3.41 -4.05
N PRO A 116 -3.52 -4.22 -3.36
CA PRO A 116 -4.01 -5.13 -2.33
C PRO A 116 -4.86 -4.43 -1.27
N GLU A 117 -4.53 -3.19 -0.90
CA GLU A 117 -5.26 -2.43 0.10
C GLU A 117 -6.71 -2.17 -0.33
N MET A 118 -7.00 -2.00 -1.62
CA MET A 118 -8.38 -1.87 -2.10
C MET A 118 -9.19 -3.17 -1.94
N LEU A 119 -8.54 -4.33 -2.13
CA LEU A 119 -9.15 -5.64 -1.86
C LEU A 119 -9.31 -5.88 -0.36
N MET A 120 -8.33 -5.49 0.46
CA MET A 120 -8.39 -5.55 1.92
C MET A 120 -9.54 -4.69 2.45
N ILE A 121 -9.72 -3.47 1.95
CA ILE A 121 -10.86 -2.61 2.30
C ILE A 121 -12.18 -3.31 1.92
N SER A 122 -12.25 -3.90 0.73
CA SER A 122 -13.43 -4.64 0.28
C SER A 122 -13.74 -5.84 1.19
N ALA A 123 -12.70 -6.60 1.57
CA ALA A 123 -12.81 -7.71 2.50
C ALA A 123 -13.25 -7.24 3.90
N ILE A 124 -12.67 -6.15 4.42
CA ILE A 124 -13.07 -5.52 5.70
C ILE A 124 -14.57 -5.19 5.71
N HIS A 125 -15.09 -4.68 4.60
CA HIS A 125 -16.50 -4.31 4.44
C HIS A 125 -17.40 -5.46 3.95
N ASN A 126 -16.91 -6.71 3.92
CA ASN A 126 -17.62 -7.92 3.48
C ASN A 126 -18.24 -7.78 2.08
N LYS A 127 -17.50 -7.16 1.15
CA LYS A 127 -17.99 -6.92 -0.21
C LYS A 127 -17.57 -8.05 -1.14
N LYS A 128 -18.50 -8.47 -1.99
CA LYS A 128 -18.15 -9.29 -3.16
C LYS A 128 -17.43 -8.42 -4.19
N VAL A 129 -16.31 -8.90 -4.72
CA VAL A 129 -15.42 -8.13 -5.62
C VAL A 129 -15.33 -8.77 -7.00
N PHE A 130 -15.50 -7.93 -8.01
CA PHE A 130 -15.25 -8.25 -9.41
C PHE A 130 -14.25 -7.25 -10.00
N ILE A 131 -13.37 -7.73 -10.87
CA ILE A 131 -12.44 -6.91 -11.65
C ILE A 131 -12.87 -7.00 -13.11
N VAL A 132 -13.27 -5.88 -13.70
CA VAL A 132 -13.60 -5.80 -15.12
C VAL A 132 -12.30 -5.60 -15.90
N TRP A 133 -11.86 -6.64 -16.60
CA TRP A 133 -10.64 -6.60 -17.39
C TRP A 133 -10.76 -7.42 -18.67
N ASN A 134 -10.63 -6.72 -19.79
CA ASN A 134 -10.50 -7.32 -21.12
C ASN A 134 -9.12 -7.00 -21.70
N GLU A 135 -8.30 -8.04 -21.82
CA GLU A 135 -6.94 -7.96 -22.36
C GLU A 135 -6.91 -7.46 -23.82
N LYS A 136 -7.87 -7.85 -24.65
CA LYS A 136 -7.92 -7.42 -26.06
C LYS A 136 -8.15 -5.91 -26.18
N LEU A 137 -9.05 -5.36 -25.36
CA LEU A 137 -9.26 -3.90 -25.28
C LEU A 137 -8.05 -3.19 -24.67
N CYS A 138 -7.32 -3.88 -23.80
CA CYS A 138 -6.09 -3.37 -23.23
C CYS A 138 -5.02 -3.16 -24.30
N LEU A 139 -4.79 -4.13 -25.20
CA LEU A 139 -3.77 -4.06 -26.25
C LEU A 139 -3.93 -2.86 -27.20
N SER A 140 -5.17 -2.42 -27.45
CA SER A 140 -5.48 -1.26 -28.30
C SER A 140 -5.79 0.04 -27.53
N CYS A 141 -5.67 0.01 -26.21
CA CYS A 141 -6.03 1.11 -25.33
C CYS A 141 -5.15 2.35 -25.58
N HIS A 142 -5.75 3.51 -25.79
CA HIS A 142 -5.00 4.76 -26.05
C HIS A 142 -4.14 5.20 -24.87
N SER A 143 -4.54 4.83 -23.66
CA SER A 143 -3.74 5.07 -22.47
C SER A 143 -2.43 4.29 -22.48
N ASN A 144 -2.42 3.04 -22.98
CA ASN A 144 -1.31 2.06 -23.00
C ASN A 144 -0.13 2.36 -22.05
N TRP A 145 -0.42 2.55 -20.76
CA TRP A 145 0.61 3.02 -19.82
C TRP A 145 1.75 2.01 -19.71
N THR A 146 1.45 0.72 -19.61
CA THR A 146 2.49 -0.32 -19.63
C THR A 146 2.10 -1.43 -20.61
N GLN A 147 3.13 -1.99 -21.26
CA GLN A 147 3.01 -3.18 -22.08
C GLN A 147 2.84 -4.44 -21.21
N ASN A 148 3.37 -4.43 -19.99
CA ASN A 148 3.20 -5.52 -19.03
C ASN A 148 1.97 -5.27 -18.13
N ARG A 149 0.90 -6.03 -18.35
CA ARG A 149 -0.38 -5.91 -17.63
C ARG A 149 -0.71 -7.21 -16.89
N CYS A 150 0.02 -7.47 -15.82
CA CYS A 150 -0.14 -8.67 -15.02
C CYS A 150 -1.09 -8.43 -13.84
N LEU A 151 -2.13 -9.28 -13.75
CA LEU A 151 -3.02 -9.42 -12.59
C LEU A 151 -2.85 -10.80 -11.91
N GLU A 152 -1.74 -11.50 -12.16
CA GLU A 152 -1.46 -12.85 -11.60
C GLU A 152 -1.49 -12.86 -10.07
N TRP A 153 -1.15 -11.74 -9.43
CA TRP A 153 -1.25 -11.61 -7.97
C TRP A 153 -2.68 -11.77 -7.43
N ILE A 154 -3.71 -11.64 -8.28
CA ILE A 154 -5.11 -11.94 -7.93
C ILE A 154 -5.33 -13.44 -7.81
N ASP A 155 -4.65 -14.25 -8.62
CA ASP A 155 -4.70 -15.70 -8.51
C ASP A 155 -4.08 -16.14 -7.19
N ASP A 156 -2.92 -15.58 -6.83
CA ASP A 156 -2.30 -15.79 -5.52
C ASP A 156 -3.23 -15.37 -4.38
N TRP A 157 -3.82 -14.18 -4.47
CA TRP A 157 -4.81 -13.69 -3.48
C TRP A 157 -5.94 -14.70 -3.26
N ASN A 158 -6.47 -15.26 -4.34
CA ASN A 158 -7.54 -16.25 -4.30
C ASN A 158 -7.08 -17.64 -3.81
N ASN A 159 -5.90 -18.09 -4.25
CA ASN A 159 -5.32 -19.39 -3.89
C ASN A 159 -4.99 -19.46 -2.40
N TYR A 160 -4.46 -18.37 -1.86
CA TYR A 160 -4.20 -18.23 -0.43
C TYR A 160 -5.45 -17.82 0.37
N GLN A 161 -6.63 -17.73 -0.25
CA GLN A 161 -7.91 -17.42 0.40
C GLN A 161 -7.84 -16.13 1.23
N MET A 162 -7.29 -15.06 0.67
CA MET A 162 -7.17 -13.75 1.34
C MET A 162 -8.53 -13.02 1.49
N SER A 163 -9.63 -13.63 1.09
CA SER A 163 -10.98 -13.16 1.39
C SER A 163 -11.94 -14.35 1.43
N ASP A 164 -13.04 -14.21 2.18
CA ASP A 164 -14.07 -15.25 2.26
C ASP A 164 -14.64 -15.60 0.87
N GLU A 165 -14.84 -14.56 0.06
CA GLU A 165 -15.25 -14.66 -1.34
C GLU A 165 -14.04 -14.51 -2.26
N LYS A 166 -13.99 -15.29 -3.35
CA LYS A 166 -12.97 -15.12 -4.39
C LYS A 166 -13.19 -13.83 -5.18
N VAL A 167 -12.09 -13.20 -5.58
CA VAL A 167 -12.10 -12.07 -6.50
C VAL A 167 -12.21 -12.61 -7.93
N GLU A 168 -13.28 -12.24 -8.62
CA GLU A 168 -13.56 -12.73 -9.98
C GLU A 168 -13.14 -11.70 -11.04
N ILE A 169 -12.32 -12.11 -12.02
CA ILE A 169 -11.99 -11.29 -13.19
C ILE A 169 -13.01 -11.58 -14.30
N ILE A 170 -13.67 -10.54 -14.80
CA ILE A 170 -14.71 -10.64 -15.84
C ILE A 170 -14.38 -9.77 -17.05
N PHE A 171 -14.71 -10.26 -18.24
CA PHE A 171 -14.44 -9.57 -19.51
C PHE A 171 -15.51 -8.56 -19.91
N THR A 172 -16.77 -8.83 -19.55
CA THR A 172 -17.92 -7.98 -19.83
C THR A 172 -18.94 -8.11 -18.69
N LYS A 173 -19.72 -7.06 -18.46
CA LYS A 173 -20.84 -7.13 -17.52
C LYS A 173 -22.06 -7.71 -18.22
N ASN A 174 -22.74 -8.65 -17.56
CA ASN A 174 -24.13 -8.93 -17.90
C ASN A 174 -24.97 -7.71 -17.49
N SER A 175 -25.60 -7.05 -18.47
CA SER A 175 -26.34 -5.77 -18.30
C SER A 175 -27.42 -5.78 -17.21
N LYS A 176 -27.87 -6.97 -16.77
CA LYS A 176 -28.84 -7.15 -15.67
C LYS A 176 -28.24 -7.06 -14.26
N LEU A 177 -26.94 -7.28 -14.09
CA LEU A 177 -26.27 -7.25 -12.78
C LEU A 177 -25.81 -5.84 -12.36
N SER A 178 -25.91 -4.86 -13.27
CA SER A 178 -25.23 -3.56 -13.20
C SER A 178 -26.01 -2.44 -12.49
N LEU A 179 -27.22 -2.71 -12.01
CA LEU A 179 -28.17 -1.65 -11.65
C LEU A 179 -28.61 -1.66 -10.18
N LYS A 180 -27.88 -2.31 -9.26
CA LYS A 180 -28.18 -2.10 -7.84
C LYS A 180 -27.68 -0.70 -7.45
N PRO A 181 -28.57 0.24 -7.09
CA PRO A 181 -28.18 1.61 -6.76
C PRO A 181 -27.28 1.62 -5.51
N LYS A 182 -26.53 2.72 -5.32
CA LYS A 182 -25.83 2.98 -4.05
C LYS A 182 -26.81 2.76 -2.88
N LEU A 183 -26.33 2.10 -1.83
CA LEU A 183 -27.15 1.81 -0.65
C LEU A 183 -27.83 3.11 -0.16
N PRO A 184 -29.14 3.10 0.14
CA PRO A 184 -29.83 4.24 0.73
C PRO A 184 -29.08 4.74 1.97
N LYS A 185 -29.02 6.06 2.18
CA LYS A 185 -28.32 6.65 3.35
C LYS A 185 -28.78 6.09 4.69
N THR A 186 -30.01 5.58 4.76
CA THR A 186 -30.62 4.94 5.94
C THR A 186 -30.09 3.54 6.24
N GLU A 187 -29.55 2.85 5.25
CA GLU A 187 -28.92 1.52 5.38
C GLU A 187 -27.39 1.61 5.59
N MET A 188 -26.84 2.83 5.48
CA MET A 188 -25.45 3.12 5.81
C MET A 188 -25.28 3.19 7.34
N LEU A 189 -25.31 2.04 8.00
CA LEU A 189 -25.26 1.85 9.46
C LEU A 189 -23.96 2.31 10.14
N PHE A 190 -22.98 2.85 9.41
CA PHE A 190 -21.68 3.24 9.96
C PHE A 190 -21.23 4.63 9.49
N PRO A 191 -20.71 5.49 10.38
CA PRO A 191 -20.20 6.79 10.00
C PRO A 191 -18.98 6.64 9.07
N LYS A 192 -18.96 7.48 8.03
CA LYS A 192 -17.86 7.61 7.06
C LYS A 192 -16.52 7.81 7.78
N ASN A 193 -15.49 7.05 7.39
CA ASN A 193 -14.08 7.29 7.72
C ASN A 193 -13.59 6.91 9.14
N LYS A 194 -13.98 5.75 9.69
CA LYS A 194 -13.43 5.31 11.00
C LYS A 194 -12.90 3.88 11.07
N VAL A 195 -12.89 3.04 10.04
CA VAL A 195 -12.47 1.64 10.22
C VAL A 195 -11.01 1.55 10.65
N ALA A 196 -10.10 2.14 9.88
CA ALA A 196 -8.68 2.16 10.22
C ALA A 196 -8.40 2.88 11.56
N LYS A 197 -9.09 4.00 11.82
CA LYS A 197 -8.91 4.82 13.03
C LYS A 197 -9.47 4.16 14.30
N ARG A 198 -10.57 3.40 14.18
CA ARG A 198 -11.19 2.65 15.29
C ARG A 198 -10.38 1.40 15.63
N LEU A 199 -9.90 0.66 14.62
CA LEU A 199 -9.09 -0.56 14.81
C LEU A 199 -7.69 -0.28 15.38
N LEU A 200 -7.17 0.94 15.23
CA LEU A 200 -5.92 1.36 15.85
C LEU A 200 -6.13 1.91 17.27
N ASN A 201 -7.28 2.54 17.55
CA ASN A 201 -7.60 3.11 18.87
C ASN A 201 -7.89 2.06 19.95
N ASP A 202 -8.31 0.84 19.60
CA ASP A 202 -8.51 -0.28 20.57
C ASP A 202 -7.20 -0.79 21.21
N ARG A 203 -6.03 -0.26 20.82
CA ARG A 203 -4.74 -0.54 21.46
C ARG A 203 -4.02 0.76 21.89
N SER A 204 -4.75 1.68 22.51
CA SER A 204 -4.17 2.78 23.30
C SER A 204 -3.56 2.27 24.61
N GLY A 205 -2.69 1.26 24.50
CA GLY A 205 -1.83 0.76 25.57
C GLY A 205 -0.45 0.55 24.98
N GLY A 206 0.36 1.61 24.93
CA GLY A 206 1.81 1.49 24.74
C GLY A 206 2.45 2.20 23.53
N ARG A 207 1.69 2.84 22.63
CA ARG A 207 2.29 3.50 21.43
C ARG A 207 2.71 4.97 21.60
N ASP A 208 2.28 5.64 22.67
CA ASP A 208 2.46 7.09 22.83
C ASP A 208 3.79 7.51 23.49
N THR A 209 4.62 6.60 24.01
CA THR A 209 5.83 6.99 24.76
C THR A 209 7.15 6.91 23.99
N LEU A 210 7.21 6.22 22.83
CA LEU A 210 8.44 6.13 22.01
C LEU A 210 8.44 7.05 20.78
N ALA A 211 7.27 7.50 20.32
CA ALA A 211 7.13 8.29 19.09
C ALA A 211 7.48 9.78 19.27
N SER A 212 7.40 10.32 20.49
CA SER A 212 7.50 11.76 20.74
C SER A 212 8.93 12.33 20.68
N ASN A 213 9.97 11.50 20.74
CA ASN A 213 11.36 11.97 20.87
C ASN A 213 12.24 11.82 19.61
N LEU A 214 11.78 11.19 18.51
CA LEU A 214 12.66 10.78 17.40
C LEU A 214 12.23 11.20 15.98
N ASN A 215 11.27 12.12 15.79
CA ASN A 215 10.80 12.57 14.46
C ASN A 215 10.47 11.39 13.51
N ARG A 216 9.85 10.32 14.01
CA ARG A 216 9.49 9.14 13.20
C ARG A 216 8.26 9.40 12.35
N TRP A 217 8.22 8.78 11.17
CA TRP A 217 7.08 8.94 10.27
C TRP A 217 5.84 8.22 10.80
N PRO A 218 4.67 8.87 10.75
CA PRO A 218 3.42 8.20 11.09
C PRO A 218 3.09 7.13 10.04
N LEU A 219 2.31 6.14 10.48
CA LEU A 219 1.76 5.08 9.64
C LEU A 219 1.08 5.65 8.40
N THR A 220 1.34 5.02 7.26
CA THR A 220 0.66 5.29 5.99
C THR A 220 -0.76 4.74 6.03
N LYS A 221 -1.69 5.33 5.26
CA LYS A 221 -3.05 4.78 5.10
C LYS A 221 -2.99 3.32 4.63
N ARG A 222 -2.07 3.01 3.71
CA ARG A 222 -1.78 1.65 3.25
C ARG A 222 -1.50 0.70 4.40
N ARG A 223 -0.55 1.07 5.27
CA ARG A 223 -0.22 0.26 6.44
C ARG A 223 -1.38 0.16 7.42
N MET A 224 -2.15 1.24 7.60
CA MET A 224 -3.32 1.21 8.46
C MET A 224 -4.39 0.22 7.97
N TYR A 225 -4.70 0.18 6.67
CA TYR A 225 -5.67 -0.77 6.11
C TYR A 225 -5.14 -2.21 6.10
N LEU A 226 -3.85 -2.40 5.87
CA LEU A 226 -3.18 -3.69 5.99
C LEU A 226 -3.37 -4.30 7.37
N LEU A 227 -3.01 -3.56 8.42
CA LEU A 227 -3.14 -4.02 9.81
C LEU A 227 -4.61 -4.21 10.21
N ALA A 228 -5.49 -3.31 9.76
CA ALA A 228 -6.93 -3.45 9.97
C ALA A 228 -7.49 -4.75 9.37
N TYR A 229 -7.00 -5.12 8.18
CA TYR A 229 -7.39 -6.34 7.51
C TYR A 229 -6.81 -7.58 8.20
N PHE A 230 -5.53 -7.56 8.60
CA PHE A 230 -4.94 -8.71 9.31
C PHE A 230 -5.55 -8.96 10.68
N LYS A 231 -6.00 -7.91 11.39
CA LYS A 231 -6.78 -8.08 12.61
C LYS A 231 -8.15 -8.71 12.39
N LYS A 232 -8.71 -8.56 11.19
CA LYS A 232 -10.03 -9.08 10.86
C LYS A 232 -9.95 -10.56 10.48
N ILE A 233 -8.95 -10.94 9.70
CA ILE A 233 -8.79 -12.33 9.29
C ILE A 233 -8.15 -13.12 10.44
N ASN A 234 -8.56 -14.37 10.61
CA ASN A 234 -7.96 -15.27 11.60
C ASN A 234 -7.13 -16.31 10.86
N LYS A 235 -5.94 -15.90 10.40
CA LYS A 235 -4.97 -16.76 9.73
C LYS A 235 -3.76 -16.99 10.62
N GLU A 236 -3.15 -18.15 10.42
CA GLU A 236 -1.99 -18.63 11.17
C GLU A 236 -0.90 -19.10 10.21
N GLY A 237 0.35 -19.06 10.67
CA GLY A 237 1.54 -19.50 9.94
C GLY A 237 2.14 -18.45 9.00
N GLU A 238 3.04 -18.90 8.12
CA GLU A 238 3.81 -18.02 7.25
C GLU A 238 2.91 -17.25 6.25
N VAL A 239 3.10 -15.93 6.17
CA VAL A 239 2.49 -15.10 5.15
C VAL A 239 3.11 -15.46 3.79
N PRO A 240 2.31 -15.83 2.78
CA PRO A 240 2.83 -16.22 1.49
C PRO A 240 3.75 -15.16 0.86
N GLN A 241 4.89 -15.59 0.33
CA GLN A 241 5.92 -14.69 -0.20
C GLN A 241 5.38 -13.68 -1.23
N SER A 242 4.56 -14.12 -2.18
CA SER A 242 4.02 -13.22 -3.20
C SER A 242 3.08 -12.15 -2.61
N ILE A 243 2.40 -12.46 -1.51
CA ILE A 243 1.59 -11.49 -0.77
C ILE A 243 2.47 -10.56 0.05
N SER A 244 3.45 -11.10 0.79
CA SER A 244 4.32 -10.35 1.68
C SER A 244 5.15 -9.30 0.91
N GLU A 245 5.73 -9.66 -0.23
CA GLU A 245 6.44 -8.75 -1.15
C GLU A 245 5.52 -7.65 -1.71
N LYS A 246 4.27 -8.01 -2.04
CA LYS A 246 3.30 -7.07 -2.62
C LYS A 246 2.87 -5.99 -1.63
N VAL A 247 2.80 -6.33 -0.34
CA VAL A 247 2.27 -5.46 0.73
C VAL A 247 3.34 -4.89 1.64
N GLY A 248 4.61 -5.25 1.42
CA GLY A 248 5.75 -4.81 2.23
C GLY A 248 5.67 -5.36 3.66
N LEU A 249 5.47 -6.67 3.78
CA LEU A 249 5.51 -7.40 5.04
C LEU A 249 6.76 -8.26 5.10
N VAL A 250 7.50 -8.13 6.18
CA VAL A 250 8.75 -8.84 6.37
C VAL A 250 9.04 -8.89 7.87
N ASN A 251 9.67 -9.98 8.31
CA ASN A 251 10.32 -10.01 9.60
C ASN A 251 11.82 -9.76 9.41
N ILE A 252 12.52 -9.38 10.47
CA ILE A 252 13.98 -9.28 10.42
C ILE A 252 14.56 -10.05 11.60
N ARG A 253 15.76 -10.57 11.39
CA ARG A 253 16.60 -11.13 12.45
C ARG A 253 17.95 -10.44 12.48
N VAL A 254 18.71 -10.71 13.55
CA VAL A 254 20.11 -10.30 13.63
C VAL A 254 21.03 -11.49 13.83
N THR A 255 22.24 -11.39 13.27
CA THR A 255 23.29 -12.39 13.46
C THR A 255 23.89 -12.29 14.87
N ASP A 256 24.62 -13.33 15.27
CA ASP A 256 25.40 -13.36 16.50
C ASP A 256 26.47 -12.26 16.60
N ASN A 257 26.95 -11.79 15.45
CA ASN A 257 27.97 -10.75 15.34
C ASN A 257 27.43 -9.35 15.63
N CYS A 258 26.11 -9.19 15.83
CA CYS A 258 25.52 -7.91 16.22
C CYS A 258 26.15 -7.36 17.51
N GLN A 259 26.78 -6.18 17.39
CA GLN A 259 27.43 -5.47 18.50
C GLN A 259 26.52 -4.46 19.19
N LEU A 260 25.22 -4.45 18.89
CA LEU A 260 24.24 -3.51 19.47
C LEU A 260 24.67 -2.02 19.35
N CYS A 261 25.24 -1.63 18.20
CA CYS A 261 25.65 -0.23 17.96
C CYS A 261 24.47 0.73 17.67
N PHE A 262 23.26 0.16 17.50
CA PHE A 262 21.98 0.85 17.24
C PHE A 262 21.94 1.74 16.00
N LYS A 263 22.86 1.58 15.04
CA LYS A 263 22.83 2.32 13.77
C LYS A 263 21.52 2.09 13.01
N CYS A 264 21.03 0.85 12.97
CA CYS A 264 19.75 0.47 12.36
C CYS A 264 18.57 1.25 12.96
N THR A 265 18.55 1.46 14.28
CA THR A 265 17.50 2.22 14.96
C THR A 265 17.49 3.68 14.53
N LYS A 266 18.67 4.28 14.31
CA LYS A 266 18.78 5.69 13.90
C LYS A 266 18.28 5.89 12.47
N VAL A 267 18.60 4.97 11.57
CA VAL A 267 18.24 5.07 10.14
C VAL A 267 16.81 4.64 9.83
N CYS A 268 16.13 3.90 10.70
CA CYS A 268 14.76 3.44 10.49
C CYS A 268 13.77 4.62 10.49
N PRO A 269 13.12 4.95 9.36
CA PRO A 269 12.31 6.16 9.28
C PRO A 269 11.00 6.07 10.08
N THR A 270 10.41 4.87 10.18
CA THR A 270 9.16 4.63 10.92
C THR A 270 9.38 4.26 12.37
N GLY A 271 10.61 3.97 12.77
CA GLY A 271 10.92 3.43 14.10
C GLY A 271 10.50 1.98 14.29
N ALA A 272 10.29 1.22 13.21
CA ALA A 272 10.05 -0.23 13.28
C ALA A 272 11.18 -0.98 13.98
N VAL A 273 12.43 -0.56 13.78
CA VAL A 273 13.58 -1.05 14.55
C VAL A 273 13.96 0.01 15.59
N PHE A 274 14.00 -0.37 16.86
CA PHE A 274 14.34 0.54 17.96
C PHE A 274 15.15 -0.20 19.04
N HIS A 275 15.72 0.52 19.99
CA HIS A 275 16.37 -0.10 21.15
C HIS A 275 15.55 0.19 22.40
N GLN A 276 15.59 -0.74 23.34
CA GLN A 276 14.94 -0.63 24.63
C GLN A 276 15.95 -0.90 25.74
N LEU A 277 15.94 -0.05 26.75
CA LEU A 277 16.74 -0.19 27.96
C LEU A 277 15.85 -0.75 29.07
N GLU A 278 16.21 -1.92 29.59
CA GLU A 278 15.52 -2.55 30.72
C GLU A 278 16.54 -3.15 31.67
N ASN A 279 16.46 -2.80 32.95
CA ASN A 279 17.39 -3.27 34.00
C ASN A 279 18.88 -3.14 33.60
N GLU A 280 19.26 -1.99 33.03
CA GLU A 280 20.62 -1.69 32.54
C GLU A 280 21.10 -2.53 31.34
N SER A 281 20.27 -3.44 30.82
CA SER A 281 20.53 -4.18 29.58
C SER A 281 19.90 -3.47 28.38
N ASN A 282 20.65 -3.38 27.28
CA ASN A 282 20.10 -2.93 26.01
C ASN A 282 19.63 -4.12 25.17
N SER A 283 18.41 -4.00 24.66
CA SER A 283 17.85 -4.93 23.67
C SER A 283 17.51 -4.19 22.38
N LEU A 284 17.70 -4.87 21.25
CA LEU A 284 17.22 -4.39 19.96
C LEU A 284 15.82 -4.98 19.73
N MET A 285 14.87 -4.13 19.37
CA MET A 285 13.46 -4.48 19.22
C MET A 285 13.00 -4.26 17.78
N PHE A 286 12.06 -5.08 17.33
CA PHE A 286 11.40 -4.92 16.05
C PHE A 286 9.88 -4.92 16.19
N ASN A 287 9.23 -4.01 15.46
CA ASN A 287 7.79 -3.93 15.33
C ASN A 287 7.43 -4.05 13.84
N PRO A 288 7.00 -5.24 13.38
CA PRO A 288 6.60 -5.45 12.00
C PRO A 288 5.50 -4.50 11.58
N SER A 289 4.52 -4.17 12.44
CA SER A 289 3.41 -3.29 12.09
C SER A 289 3.83 -1.90 11.60
N LEU A 290 4.99 -1.40 12.03
CA LEU A 290 5.57 -0.12 11.60
C LEU A 290 6.51 -0.26 10.40
N CYS A 291 6.96 -1.46 10.06
CA CYS A 291 7.88 -1.69 8.96
C CYS A 291 7.20 -1.39 7.61
N ILE A 292 7.92 -0.73 6.73
CA ILE A 292 7.48 -0.37 5.36
C ILE A 292 8.34 -1.05 4.29
N ASP A 293 9.14 -2.03 4.70
CA ASP A 293 10.01 -2.82 3.82
C ASP A 293 10.88 -1.94 2.89
N CYS A 294 11.66 -1.05 3.51
CA CYS A 294 12.43 -0.01 2.81
C CYS A 294 13.92 -0.32 2.67
N ASP A 295 14.37 -1.45 3.19
CA ASP A 295 15.74 -2.01 3.09
C ASP A 295 16.85 -1.19 3.76
N ILE A 296 16.55 0.02 4.25
CA ILE A 296 17.55 0.93 4.79
C ILE A 296 18.36 0.32 5.95
N CYS A 297 17.72 -0.48 6.81
CA CYS A 297 18.38 -1.08 7.96
C CYS A 297 19.40 -2.14 7.54
N GLU A 298 19.02 -3.05 6.63
CA GLU A 298 19.87 -4.09 6.04
C GLU A 298 21.06 -3.46 5.29
N HIS A 299 20.83 -2.43 4.48
CA HIS A 299 21.92 -1.71 3.80
C HIS A 299 22.85 -0.95 4.75
N SER A 300 22.36 -0.59 5.93
CA SER A 300 23.15 0.15 6.92
C SER A 300 23.93 -0.77 7.88
N CYS A 301 23.55 -2.04 7.99
CA CYS A 301 24.09 -3.00 8.95
C CYS A 301 24.04 -4.42 8.35
N ILE A 302 25.21 -4.99 8.06
CA ILE A 302 25.36 -6.34 7.49
C ILE A 302 24.80 -7.46 8.37
N GLU A 303 24.62 -7.18 9.66
CA GLU A 303 24.11 -8.15 10.63
C GLU A 303 22.58 -8.21 10.69
N ILE A 304 21.86 -7.45 9.85
CA ILE A 304 20.40 -7.53 9.74
C ILE A 304 20.07 -8.31 8.48
N GLU A 305 19.21 -9.31 8.63
CA GLU A 305 18.69 -10.11 7.53
C GLU A 305 17.17 -10.10 7.56
N LYS A 306 16.54 -9.99 6.39
CA LYS A 306 15.11 -10.20 6.23
C LYS A 306 14.75 -11.68 6.25
N GLU A 307 13.58 -11.98 6.78
CA GLU A 307 13.01 -13.32 6.76
C GLU A 307 11.49 -13.27 6.56
N PRO A 308 10.87 -14.39 6.14
CA PRO A 308 9.42 -14.51 6.09
C PRO A 308 8.79 -14.16 7.44
N ILE A 309 7.55 -13.66 7.40
CA ILE A 309 6.79 -13.28 8.59
C ILE A 309 5.58 -14.17 8.74
N GLU A 310 5.24 -14.53 9.96
CA GLU A 310 4.01 -15.24 10.30
C GLU A 310 2.85 -14.27 10.58
N PHE A 311 1.61 -14.69 10.33
CA PHE A 311 0.43 -13.83 10.54
C PHE A 311 0.33 -13.32 12.00
N GLU A 312 0.75 -14.14 12.96
CA GLU A 312 0.74 -13.91 14.39
C GLU A 312 1.75 -12.84 14.83
N ASP A 313 2.82 -12.66 14.05
CA ASP A 313 3.90 -11.73 14.36
C ASP A 313 3.65 -10.32 13.83
N ILE A 314 2.72 -10.14 12.88
CA ILE A 314 2.45 -8.85 12.21
C ILE A 314 2.19 -7.70 13.21
N ASP A 315 1.53 -8.02 14.32
CA ASP A 315 1.10 -7.08 15.36
C ASP A 315 1.86 -7.23 16.69
N THR A 316 2.98 -7.96 16.67
CA THR A 316 3.77 -8.33 17.85
C THR A 316 5.13 -7.63 17.82
N VAL A 317 5.52 -7.04 18.95
CA VAL A 317 6.86 -6.48 19.12
C VAL A 317 7.77 -7.58 19.65
N SER A 318 8.87 -7.86 18.96
CA SER A 318 9.81 -8.90 19.31
C SER A 318 11.19 -8.33 19.64
N VAL A 319 11.92 -9.03 20.52
CA VAL A 319 13.36 -8.81 20.71
C VAL A 319 14.08 -9.47 19.55
N LEU A 320 14.96 -8.72 18.89
CA LEU A 320 15.84 -9.26 17.85
C LEU A 320 16.95 -10.04 18.53
N ASN A 321 16.75 -11.35 18.62
CA ASN A 321 17.72 -12.27 19.18
C ASN A 321 18.86 -12.52 18.18
N LYS A 322 20.04 -12.76 18.76
CA LYS A 322 21.20 -13.30 18.06
C LYS A 322 20.88 -14.73 17.62
N SER A 323 20.99 -15.01 16.31
CA SER A 323 20.65 -16.31 15.74
C SER A 323 21.83 -17.27 15.93
N ASN A 324 21.67 -18.26 16.83
CA ASN A 324 22.66 -19.31 17.13
C ASN A 324 23.27 -20.00 15.91
#